data_AF-A0AA86TH06-F1
#
_entry.id   AF-A0AA86TH06-F1
#
_cell.length_a   1.000
_cell.length_b   1.000
_cell.length_c   1.000
_cell.angle_alpha   90.00
_cell.angle_beta   90.00
_cell.angle_gamma   90.00
#
_symmetry.space_group_name_H-M   'P 1'
#
loop_
_entity.id
_entity.type
_entity.pdbx_description
1 polymer ?
#
loop_
_entity_poly.entity_id
_entity_poly.type
_entity_poly.pdbx_seq_one_letter_code
_entity_poly.pdbx_strand_id
1 'polypeptide(L)'
;MALVINTNANPRMQLLPIPKLKKMALCWCGIINLFLPGVGLMIATCIENNGGTFNAQMGVGLMQFLLCFVVVGFFWSIANGIVMIYHAMQ
;
A
#
# COMPACT_ATOMS: atom_id res chain seq x y z
N MET A 1 -16.81 -25.37 -0.77
CA MET A 1 -17.04 -25.00 -2.18
C MET A 1 -18.32 -24.18 -2.25
N ALA A 2 -18.23 -22.85 -2.27
CA ALA A 2 -19.34 -21.96 -2.58
C ALA A 2 -18.77 -20.65 -3.13
N LEU A 3 -18.65 -20.60 -4.45
CA LEU A 3 -18.17 -19.46 -5.22
C LEU A 3 -19.38 -18.52 -5.44
N VAL A 4 -19.68 -17.65 -4.49
CA VAL A 4 -20.67 -16.58 -4.70
C VAL A 4 -19.99 -15.48 -5.51
N ILE A 5 -20.00 -15.63 -6.84
CA ILE A 5 -19.68 -14.54 -7.77
C ILE A 5 -20.92 -13.66 -7.86
N ASN A 6 -20.92 -12.51 -7.20
CA ASN A 6 -21.93 -11.48 -7.44
C ASN A 6 -21.67 -10.86 -8.82
N THR A 7 -22.56 -11.15 -9.77
CA THR A 7 -22.56 -10.81 -11.20
C THR A 7 -22.90 -9.34 -11.49
N ASN A 8 -22.30 -8.38 -10.78
CA ASN A 8 -22.49 -6.94 -11.06
C ASN A 8 -21.20 -6.09 -11.10
N ALA A 9 -20.01 -6.71 -11.09
CA ALA A 9 -18.76 -5.99 -11.31
C ALA A 9 -18.29 -6.21 -12.75
N ASN A 10 -18.27 -5.14 -13.54
CA ASN A 10 -17.64 -5.09 -14.86
C ASN A 10 -16.22 -5.71 -14.78
N PRO A 11 -15.95 -6.82 -15.49
CA PRO A 11 -14.73 -7.62 -15.29
C PRO A 11 -13.46 -7.01 -15.90
N ARG A 12 -13.51 -5.78 -16.45
CA ARG A 12 -12.45 -5.26 -17.33
C ARG A 12 -11.32 -4.47 -16.69
N MET A 13 -11.19 -4.44 -15.36
CA MET A 13 -10.06 -3.73 -14.73
C MET A 13 -9.73 -4.26 -13.33
N GLN A 14 -9.48 -5.57 -13.19
CA GLN A 14 -8.88 -6.12 -11.96
C GLN A 14 -7.43 -6.52 -12.25
N LEU A 15 -6.55 -5.52 -12.38
CA LEU A 15 -5.12 -5.73 -12.58
C LEU A 15 -4.42 -6.18 -11.27
N LEU A 16 -5.06 -5.98 -10.11
CA LEU A 16 -4.57 -6.44 -8.81
C LEU A 16 -5.69 -7.09 -8.00
N PRO A 17 -5.38 -8.09 -7.15
CA PRO A 17 -6.32 -8.64 -6.19
C PRO A 17 -6.70 -7.58 -5.15
N ILE A 18 -7.90 -7.01 -5.29
CA ILE A 18 -8.45 -5.99 -4.38
C ILE A 18 -9.32 -6.67 -3.31
N PRO A 19 -9.19 -6.29 -2.03
CA PRO A 19 -10.08 -6.81 -1.00
C PRO A 19 -11.55 -6.42 -1.26
N LYS A 20 -12.45 -7.40 -1.24
CA LYS A 20 -13.90 -7.32 -1.38
C LYS A 20 -14.52 -6.74 -0.11
N LEU A 21 -14.42 -5.43 0.04
CA LEU A 21 -14.99 -4.65 1.14
C LEU A 21 -16.24 -3.87 0.74
N LYS A 22 -17.02 -3.41 1.73
CA LYS A 22 -18.06 -2.38 1.50
C LYS A 22 -17.41 -1.13 0.89
N LYS A 23 -18.05 -0.55 -0.15
CA LYS A 23 -17.53 0.59 -0.94
C LYS A 23 -16.97 1.74 -0.09
N MET A 24 -17.61 2.07 1.03
CA MET A 24 -17.15 3.13 1.94
C MET A 24 -15.82 2.81 2.62
N ALA A 25 -15.65 1.58 3.12
CA ALA A 25 -14.42 1.16 3.79
C ALA A 25 -13.26 1.06 2.79
N LEU A 26 -13.53 0.62 1.55
CA LEU A 26 -12.54 0.60 0.48
C LEU A 26 -12.05 2.02 0.12
N CYS A 27 -12.96 2.99 0.09
CA CYS A 27 -12.64 4.39 -0.20
C CYS A 27 -11.74 5.00 0.88
N TRP A 28 -12.07 4.77 2.16
CA TRP A 28 -11.24 5.21 3.28
C TRP A 28 -9.86 4.55 3.29
N CYS A 29 -9.78 3.24 3.06
CA CYS A 29 -8.49 2.56 2.96
C CYS A 29 -7.66 3.05 1.77
N GLY A 30 -8.30 3.38 0.63
CA GLY A 30 -7.63 3.98 -0.52
C GLY A 30 -7.03 5.36 -0.22
N ILE A 31 -7.77 6.23 0.47
CA ILE A 31 -7.27 7.55 0.91
C ILE A 31 -6.07 7.38 1.84
N ILE A 32 -6.15 6.48 2.83
CA ILE A 32 -5.05 6.22 3.76
C ILE A 32 -3.81 5.72 3.01
N ASN A 33 -4.00 4.85 2.01
CA ASN A 33 -2.88 4.33 1.21
C ASN A 33 -2.21 5.40 0.33
N LEU A 34 -2.86 6.53 0.07
CA LEU A 34 -2.26 7.65 -0.68
C LEU A 34 -1.23 8.41 0.16
N PHE A 35 -1.52 8.59 1.46
CA PHE A 35 -0.64 9.31 2.38
C PHE A 35 0.39 8.38 3.04
N LEU A 36 -0.04 7.17 3.40
CA LEU A 36 0.80 6.13 3.97
C LEU A 36 0.71 4.88 3.08
N PRO A 37 1.49 4.85 1.98
CA PRO A 37 1.52 3.69 1.09
C PRO A 37 1.85 2.42 1.87
N GLY A 38 1.02 1.40 1.67
CA GLY A 38 1.09 0.12 2.36
C GLY A 38 0.12 0.00 3.54
N VAL A 39 -0.11 1.06 4.32
CA VAL A 39 -0.95 1.00 5.53
C VAL A 39 -2.42 0.79 5.19
N GLY A 40 -2.94 1.52 4.19
CA GLY A 40 -4.33 1.36 3.76
C GLY A 40 -4.61 -0.03 3.19
N LEU A 41 -3.66 -0.62 2.48
CA LEU A 41 -3.77 -2.00 1.96
C LEU A 41 -3.79 -3.04 3.09
N MET A 42 -2.92 -2.90 4.10
CA MET A 42 -2.91 -3.78 5.27
C MET A 42 -4.24 -3.70 6.04
N ILE A 43 -4.76 -2.49 6.29
CA ILE A 43 -6.06 -2.29 6.96
C ILE A 43 -7.20 -2.93 6.15
N ALA A 44 -7.23 -2.71 4.84
CA ALA A 44 -8.26 -3.31 3.98
C ALA A 44 -8.20 -4.85 3.98
N THR A 45 -6.99 -5.41 4.03
CA THR A 45 -6.75 -6.86 4.10
C THR A 45 -7.22 -7.44 5.43
N CYS A 46 -6.97 -6.74 6.55
CA CYS A 46 -7.48 -7.10 7.87
C CYS A 46 -9.01 -7.07 7.95
N ILE A 47 -9.67 -6.11 7.28
CA ILE A 47 -11.13 -6.02 7.27
C ILE A 47 -11.76 -7.10 6.37
N GLU A 48 -11.10 -7.50 5.27
CA GLU A 48 -11.63 -8.53 4.37
C GLU A 48 -11.66 -9.92 5.02
N ASN A 49 -10.63 -10.26 5.80
CA ASN A 49 -10.48 -11.51 6.54
C ASN A 49 -10.77 -12.80 5.71
N ASN A 50 -10.53 -12.77 4.39
CA ASN A 50 -10.68 -13.96 3.53
C ASN A 50 -9.31 -14.63 3.35
N GLY A 51 -9.15 -15.80 3.98
CA GLY A 51 -7.87 -16.49 4.18
C GLY A 51 -7.10 -16.95 2.94
N GLY A 52 -7.62 -16.75 1.71
CA GLY A 52 -6.92 -17.12 0.48
C GLY A 52 -5.90 -16.08 -0.02
N THR A 53 -6.20 -14.79 0.17
CA THR A 53 -5.40 -13.66 -0.37
C THR A 53 -4.74 -12.82 0.71
N PHE A 54 -5.07 -13.08 1.98
CA PHE A 54 -4.60 -12.32 3.14
C PHE A 54 -3.07 -12.18 3.19
N ASN A 55 -2.33 -13.30 3.14
CA ASN A 55 -0.87 -13.28 3.26
C ASN A 55 -0.18 -12.53 2.11
N ALA A 56 -0.71 -12.66 0.90
CA ALA A 56 -0.14 -11.99 -0.27
C ALA A 56 -0.38 -10.47 -0.21
N GLN A 57 -1.60 -10.04 0.11
CA GLN A 57 -1.94 -8.61 0.20
C GLN A 57 -1.26 -7.93 1.39
N MET A 58 -1.12 -8.64 2.52
CA MET A 58 -0.38 -8.15 3.68
C MET A 58 1.10 -7.96 3.35
N GLY A 59 1.71 -8.92 2.64
CA GLY A 59 3.10 -8.83 2.18
C GLY A 59 3.32 -7.67 1.20
N VAL A 60 2.40 -7.45 0.25
CA VAL A 60 2.45 -6.31 -0.67
C VAL A 60 2.33 -4.99 0.08
N GLY A 61 1.43 -4.91 1.06
CA GLY A 61 1.28 -3.71 1.91
C GLY A 61 2.54 -3.40 2.70
N LEU A 62 3.19 -4.43 3.27
CA LEU A 62 4.43 -4.27 4.02
C LEU A 62 5.59 -3.80 3.12
N MET A 63 5.70 -4.34 1.91
CA MET A 63 6.72 -3.91 0.94
C MET A 63 6.49 -2.47 0.48
N GLN A 64 5.25 -2.08 0.20
CA GLN A 64 4.91 -0.68 -0.14
C GLN A 64 5.30 0.29 0.97
N PHE A 65 5.06 -0.11 2.23
CA PHE A 65 5.46 0.68 3.40
C PHE A 65 6.98 0.81 3.51
N LEU A 66 7.74 -0.29 3.40
CA LEU A 66 9.21 -0.25 3.45
C LEU A 66 9.81 0.61 2.33
N LEU A 67 9.31 0.46 1.10
CA LEU A 67 9.74 1.26 -0.04
C LEU A 67 9.53 2.76 0.20
N CYS A 68 8.42 3.15 0.84
CA CYS A 68 8.19 4.54 1.21
C CYS A 68 9.24 5.06 2.19
N PHE A 69 9.59 4.29 3.22
CA PHE A 69 10.67 4.64 4.15
C PHE A 69 12.02 4.79 3.44
N VAL A 70 12.34 3.88 2.52
CA VAL A 70 13.59 3.95 1.75
C VAL A 70 13.62 5.21 0.88
N VAL A 71 12.52 5.56 0.22
CA VAL A 71 12.43 6.78 -0.62
C VAL A 71 12.61 8.04 0.24
N VAL A 72 11.94 8.12 1.40
CA VAL A 72 12.10 9.26 2.32
C VAL A 72 13.53 9.35 2.85
N GLY A 73 14.12 8.21 3.25
CA GLY A 73 15.52 8.14 3.69
C GLY A 73 16.50 8.52 2.60
N PHE A 74 16.21 8.21 1.33
CA PHE A 74 17.04 8.58 0.19
C PHE A 74 17.08 10.10 -0.02
N PHE A 75 15.93 10.78 0.02
CA PHE A 75 15.89 12.25 -0.04
C PHE A 75 16.63 12.89 1.14
N TRP A 76 16.48 12.33 2.34
CA TRP A 76 17.22 12.78 3.52
C TRP A 76 18.74 12.59 3.38
N SER A 77 19.17 11.49 2.76
CA SER A 77 20.58 11.21 2.49
C SER A 77 21.21 12.25 1.57
N ILE A 78 20.50 12.66 0.50
CA ILE A 78 20.96 13.72 -0.41
C ILE A 78 21.16 15.04 0.34
N ALA A 79 20.20 15.43 1.18
CA ALA A 79 20.29 16.67 1.97
C ALA A 79 21.54 16.68 2.87
N ASN A 80 21.81 15.58 3.59
CA ASN A 80 23.01 15.47 4.41
C ASN A 80 24.30 15.45 3.57
N GLY A 81 24.27 14.83 2.39
CA GLY A 81 25.39 14.85 1.44
C GLY A 81 25.80 16.28 1.05
N ILE A 82 24.83 17.14 0.75
CA ILE A 82 25.08 18.55 0.41
C ILE A 82 25.69 19.30 1.60
N VAL A 83 25.18 19.08 2.81
CA VAL A 83 25.70 19.72 4.03
C VAL A 83 27.15 19.30 4.29
N MET A 84 27.49 18.02 4.11
CA MET A 84 28.87 17.54 4.25
C MET A 84 29.82 18.23 3.25
N ILE A 85 29.41 18.39 1.99
CA ILE A 85 30.23 19.07 0.97
C ILE A 85 30.42 20.55 1.32
N TYR A 86 29.36 21.23 1.78
CA TYR A 86 29.46 22.62 2.20
C TYR A 86 30.45 22.83 3.35
N HIS A 87 30.38 21.97 4.37
CA HIS A 87 31.34 21.98 5.48
C HIS A 87 32.77 21.67 5.06
N ALA A 88 32.98 20.82 4.03
CA ALA A 88 34.31 20.48 3.55
C ALA A 88 34.99 21.61 2.74
N MET A 89 34.24 22.59 2.25
CA MET A 89 34.75 23.74 1.49
C MET A 89 35.02 24.98 2.35
N GLN A 90 34.68 24.94 3.64
CA GLN A 90 34.90 26.02 4.60
C GLN A 90 36.19 25.80 5.39
#